data_AF-A0AAD5Q4U2-F1
#
_entry.id   AF-A0AAD5Q4U2-F1
#
_cell.length_a   1.000
_cell.length_b   1.000
_cell.length_c   1.000
_cell.angle_alpha   90.00
_cell.angle_beta   90.00
_cell.angle_gamma   90.00
#
_symmetry.space_group_name_H-M   'P 1'
#
loop_
_entity.id
_entity.type
_entity.pdbx_description
1 polymer ?
#
loop_
_entity_poly.entity_id
_entity_poly.type
_entity_poly.pdbx_seq_one_letter_code
_entity_poly.pdbx_strand_id
1 'polypeptide(L)'
;MDPSDATKDATEAAAAAAAAPRSLFDSRTLSRGNDSGDGRDGDDVDLSARYLTHSALTFNEAFAAIRETASYTNPPAIAAEPLAIAPAASASSARDAAMVVWVNRCQTGNPLLKAVKNVSLEFRDGLVPDYVVNASCCVLFLSVRYHLLHGRYLEERMERVRKDDAAQYKSKVVLCLVDVEDNEAALREINRLALLSQFTLLLSWSWLEAARYLETLKAYENKAATLIKEKVDADFVAQANDVLTTVRSVNKTDVVTLLSTFGSVQGVFSASLEELSLCPGVGAKKVRQLVETFNEPFTKAS
;
A
#
# COMPACT_ATOMS: atom_id res chain seq x y z
N MET A 1 32.58 -79.53 -42.37
CA MET A 1 32.11 -79.57 -43.76
C MET A 1 31.60 -78.18 -44.07
N ASP A 2 32.44 -77.39 -44.74
CA ASP A 2 32.10 -76.16 -45.49
C ASP A 2 31.01 -76.43 -46.56
N PRO A 3 30.45 -75.45 -47.32
CA PRO A 3 30.86 -74.03 -47.51
C PRO A 3 29.71 -72.99 -47.72
N SER A 4 30.13 -71.71 -47.93
CA SER A 4 29.68 -70.69 -48.92
C SER A 4 28.22 -70.19 -49.00
N ASP A 5 28.01 -68.85 -48.98
CA ASP A 5 27.89 -67.95 -50.18
C ASP A 5 27.47 -66.52 -49.72
N ALA A 6 28.32 -65.50 -49.79
CA ALA A 6 28.50 -64.52 -50.89
C ALA A 6 27.37 -63.47 -51.11
N THR A 7 27.71 -62.22 -50.74
CA THR A 7 27.49 -60.94 -51.47
C THR A 7 26.07 -60.41 -51.75
N LYS A 8 25.73 -59.20 -51.26
CA LYS A 8 25.69 -57.95 -52.05
C LYS A 8 25.14 -56.72 -51.30
N ASP A 9 25.68 -55.58 -51.72
CA ASP A 9 25.60 -54.20 -51.23
C ASP A 9 24.24 -53.49 -51.21
N ALA A 10 24.20 -52.47 -50.33
CA ALA A 10 23.63 -51.12 -50.45
C ALA A 10 22.12 -50.93 -50.68
N THR A 11 21.43 -50.32 -49.71
CA THR A 11 21.12 -48.87 -49.72
C THR A 11 20.36 -48.44 -48.46
N GLU A 12 20.71 -47.24 -48.02
CA GLU A 12 20.26 -46.49 -46.85
C GLU A 12 18.95 -45.74 -47.16
N ALA A 13 17.92 -45.86 -46.32
CA ALA A 13 16.86 -44.86 -46.18
C ALA A 13 16.05 -45.06 -44.88
N ALA A 14 16.10 -44.01 -44.07
CA ALA A 14 15.47 -43.80 -42.78
C ALA A 14 13.93 -43.94 -42.74
N ALA A 15 13.41 -44.40 -41.59
CA ALA A 15 12.08 -44.03 -41.09
C ALA A 15 12.15 -43.86 -39.57
N ALA A 16 12.01 -42.61 -39.14
CA ALA A 16 12.05 -42.15 -37.75
C ALA A 16 10.71 -42.40 -37.03
N ALA A 17 10.77 -42.92 -35.80
CA ALA A 17 9.64 -43.01 -34.89
C ALA A 17 9.74 -41.91 -33.81
N ALA A 18 8.60 -41.28 -33.55
CA ALA A 18 8.40 -40.09 -32.74
C ALA A 18 8.67 -40.29 -31.24
N ALA A 19 9.30 -39.31 -30.59
CA ALA A 19 9.39 -39.21 -29.12
C ALA A 19 9.02 -37.79 -28.66
N ALA A 20 8.01 -37.69 -27.78
CA ALA A 20 7.49 -36.44 -27.22
C ALA A 20 8.46 -35.79 -26.20
N PRO A 21 8.46 -34.45 -26.05
CA PRO A 21 9.36 -33.76 -25.13
C PRO A 21 8.91 -33.89 -23.67
N ARG A 22 9.91 -34.08 -22.79
CA ARG A 22 9.80 -34.34 -21.35
C ARG A 22 9.36 -33.11 -20.56
N SER A 23 8.52 -33.32 -19.53
CA SER A 23 7.96 -32.31 -18.64
C SER A 23 8.99 -31.68 -17.70
N LEU A 24 8.83 -30.38 -17.45
CA LEU A 24 9.76 -29.47 -16.77
C LEU A 24 9.73 -29.54 -15.23
N PHE A 25 9.07 -30.55 -14.64
CA PHE A 25 8.84 -30.64 -13.19
C PHE A 25 9.46 -31.85 -12.48
N ASP A 26 10.35 -32.60 -13.14
CA ASP A 26 10.98 -33.78 -12.53
C ASP A 26 12.26 -33.41 -11.76
N SER A 27 12.09 -32.74 -10.61
CA SER A 27 13.17 -32.44 -9.68
C SER A 27 13.23 -33.49 -8.58
N ARG A 28 13.91 -34.61 -8.85
CA ARG A 28 14.53 -35.53 -7.86
C ARG A 28 15.11 -36.72 -8.61
N THR A 29 16.40 -36.71 -8.89
CA THR A 29 17.29 -37.90 -8.91
C THR A 29 18.60 -37.52 -9.60
N LEU A 30 19.59 -37.02 -8.87
CA LEU A 30 20.99 -37.26 -9.26
C LEU A 30 21.86 -37.46 -8.01
N SER A 31 22.71 -38.48 -8.17
CA SER A 31 23.47 -39.23 -7.20
C SER A 31 24.61 -38.43 -6.55
N ARG A 32 24.89 -38.72 -5.27
CA ARG A 32 25.99 -38.16 -4.48
C ARG A 32 27.25 -38.99 -4.74
N GLY A 33 28.08 -38.55 -5.68
CA GLY A 33 29.41 -39.11 -5.97
C GLY A 33 30.49 -38.25 -5.34
N ASN A 34 31.32 -38.88 -4.52
CA ASN A 34 32.44 -38.33 -3.77
C ASN A 34 33.71 -38.39 -4.63
N ASP A 35 34.44 -37.28 -4.83
CA ASP A 35 35.87 -37.36 -5.12
C ASP A 35 36.63 -36.12 -4.62
N SER A 36 37.84 -36.37 -4.14
CA SER A 36 38.72 -35.44 -3.42
C SER A 36 39.84 -34.94 -4.33
N GLY A 37 40.19 -33.66 -4.27
CA GLY A 37 41.34 -33.14 -5.01
C GLY A 37 41.60 -31.65 -4.77
N ASP A 38 42.76 -31.38 -4.19
CA ASP A 38 43.36 -30.09 -3.80
C ASP A 38 43.69 -29.16 -4.98
N GLY A 39 43.76 -27.85 -4.72
CA GLY A 39 44.25 -26.85 -5.69
C GLY A 39 43.61 -25.46 -5.55
N ARG A 40 44.28 -24.55 -4.82
CA ARG A 40 44.00 -23.11 -4.79
C ARG A 40 44.39 -22.46 -6.12
N ASP A 41 43.51 -21.66 -6.70
CA ASP A 41 43.79 -20.31 -7.23
C ASP A 41 42.46 -19.59 -7.52
N GLY A 42 42.48 -18.27 -7.37
CA GLY A 42 41.30 -17.43 -7.18
C GLY A 42 40.39 -17.24 -8.40
N ASP A 43 39.15 -16.86 -8.13
CA ASP A 43 38.40 -15.82 -8.84
C ASP A 43 37.06 -15.55 -8.11
N ASP A 44 36.76 -14.26 -7.94
CA ASP A 44 35.48 -13.73 -7.42
C ASP A 44 34.30 -14.24 -8.26
N VAL A 45 33.42 -15.04 -7.66
CA VAL A 45 32.16 -15.46 -8.29
C VAL A 45 31.01 -14.61 -7.75
N ASP A 46 30.68 -13.59 -8.54
CA ASP A 46 29.52 -12.72 -8.43
C ASP A 46 28.21 -13.54 -8.35
N LEU A 47 27.54 -13.44 -7.21
CA LEU A 47 26.20 -13.94 -6.94
C LEU A 47 25.16 -12.95 -7.49
N SER A 48 25.12 -12.81 -8.82
CA SER A 48 24.04 -12.11 -9.51
C SER A 48 23.11 -13.10 -10.22
N ALA A 49 21.82 -12.91 -9.97
CA ALA A 49 20.74 -13.81 -10.34
C ALA A 49 20.70 -14.08 -11.86
N ARG A 50 20.88 -15.34 -12.25
CA ARG A 50 20.73 -15.87 -13.63
C ARG A 50 19.30 -15.84 -14.18
N TYR A 51 18.41 -15.00 -13.63
CA TYR A 51 17.01 -14.88 -14.02
C TYR A 51 16.70 -13.66 -14.91
N LEU A 52 17.72 -12.89 -15.32
CA LEU A 52 17.54 -11.74 -16.21
C LEU A 52 18.38 -11.89 -17.48
N THR A 53 18.07 -12.90 -18.29
CA THR A 53 18.34 -12.85 -19.73
C THR A 53 17.06 -12.40 -20.44
N HIS A 54 17.05 -11.15 -20.90
CA HIS A 54 15.98 -10.58 -21.70
C HIS A 54 15.91 -11.31 -23.06
N SER A 55 14.99 -12.27 -23.21
CA SER A 55 14.54 -12.69 -24.54
C SER A 55 13.48 -11.70 -25.03
N ALA A 56 13.77 -11.02 -26.14
CA ALA A 56 12.89 -10.05 -26.77
C ALA A 56 11.83 -10.74 -27.64
N LEU A 57 11.02 -11.61 -27.04
CA LEU A 57 9.89 -12.24 -27.74
C LEU A 57 8.60 -11.55 -27.33
N THR A 58 7.79 -11.19 -28.33
CA THR A 58 6.45 -10.67 -28.07
C THR A 58 5.56 -11.79 -27.52
N PHE A 59 4.50 -11.43 -26.78
CA PHE A 59 3.58 -12.40 -26.17
C PHE A 59 3.03 -13.42 -27.21
N ASN A 60 2.73 -12.97 -28.43
CA ASN A 60 2.26 -13.88 -29.49
C ASN A 60 3.34 -14.86 -29.98
N GLU A 61 4.61 -14.47 -29.99
CA GLU A 61 5.71 -15.32 -30.42
C GLU A 61 6.06 -16.35 -29.33
N ALA A 62 6.04 -15.94 -28.06
CA ALA A 62 6.31 -16.83 -26.92
C ALA A 62 5.31 -17.99 -26.79
N PHE A 63 4.09 -17.81 -27.30
CA PHE A 63 3.01 -18.80 -27.23
C PHE A 63 2.62 -19.42 -28.58
N ALA A 64 3.38 -19.13 -29.66
CA ALA A 64 3.12 -19.69 -30.99
C ALA A 64 3.19 -21.22 -30.98
N ALA A 65 4.12 -21.80 -30.23
CA ALA A 65 4.30 -23.25 -30.11
C ALA A 65 3.09 -23.98 -29.46
N ILE A 66 2.26 -23.29 -28.67
CA ILE A 66 1.06 -23.89 -28.10
C ILE A 66 0.02 -24.18 -29.19
N ARG A 67 -0.02 -23.38 -30.27
CA ARG A 67 -0.93 -23.60 -31.41
C ARG A 67 -0.62 -24.88 -32.19
N GLU A 68 0.59 -25.40 -32.08
CA GLU A 68 1.04 -26.63 -32.73
C GLU A 68 0.82 -27.89 -31.88
N THR A 69 0.36 -27.74 -30.63
CA THR A 69 0.04 -28.88 -29.77
C THR A 69 -1.31 -29.50 -30.11
N ALA A 70 -1.41 -30.83 -30.06
CA ALA A 70 -2.64 -31.59 -30.35
C ALA A 70 -3.84 -31.25 -29.43
N SER A 71 -3.61 -30.46 -28.38
CA SER A 71 -4.61 -30.02 -27.40
C SER A 71 -5.18 -28.63 -27.70
N TYR A 72 -4.64 -27.90 -28.69
CA TYR A 72 -5.10 -26.57 -29.03
C TYR A 72 -6.33 -26.62 -29.93
N THR A 73 -7.44 -26.04 -29.47
CA THR A 73 -8.63 -25.81 -30.29
C THR A 73 -8.75 -24.32 -30.57
N ASN A 74 -8.86 -23.94 -31.83
CA ASN A 74 -9.10 -22.54 -32.19
C ASN A 74 -10.51 -22.13 -31.69
N PRO A 75 -10.67 -20.97 -31.04
CA PRO A 75 -11.98 -20.43 -30.75
C PRO A 75 -12.79 -20.23 -32.05
N PRO A 76 -14.12 -20.45 -32.04
CA PRO A 76 -14.94 -20.27 -33.24
C PRO A 76 -14.84 -18.82 -33.75
N ALA A 77 -14.68 -18.68 -35.06
CA ALA A 77 -14.57 -17.38 -35.72
C ALA A 77 -15.91 -16.62 -35.59
N ILE A 78 -15.93 -15.59 -34.74
CA ILE A 78 -16.99 -14.59 -34.76
C ILE A 78 -16.71 -13.71 -35.98
N ALA A 79 -17.55 -13.83 -37.01
CA ALA A 79 -17.51 -12.97 -38.19
C ALA A 79 -17.76 -11.52 -37.77
N ALA A 80 -16.72 -10.69 -37.79
CA ALA A 80 -16.84 -9.26 -37.57
C ALA A 80 -17.21 -8.56 -38.90
N GLU A 81 -18.49 -8.28 -39.10
CA GLU A 81 -18.92 -7.24 -40.04
C GLU A 81 -18.47 -5.86 -39.50
N PRO A 82 -17.88 -4.99 -40.33
CA PRO A 82 -17.45 -3.67 -39.88
C PRO A 82 -18.65 -2.73 -39.76
N LEU A 83 -19.25 -2.66 -38.57
CA LEU A 83 -20.13 -1.55 -38.19
C LEU A 83 -19.26 -0.32 -37.91
N ALA A 84 -19.49 0.74 -38.67
CA ALA A 84 -18.87 2.05 -38.47
C ALA A 84 -19.23 2.60 -37.09
N ILE A 85 -18.29 2.51 -36.14
CA ILE A 85 -18.38 3.16 -34.84
C ILE A 85 -17.91 4.61 -35.03
N ALA A 86 -18.87 5.53 -35.18
CA ALA A 86 -18.64 6.94 -34.89
C ALA A 86 -18.03 7.05 -33.48
N PRO A 87 -17.04 7.93 -33.23
CA PRO A 87 -16.36 7.98 -31.94
C PRO A 87 -17.36 8.36 -30.85
N ALA A 88 -17.87 7.36 -30.14
CA ALA A 88 -18.64 7.54 -28.94
C ALA A 88 -17.74 8.24 -27.94
N ALA A 89 -18.08 9.49 -27.62
CA ALA A 89 -17.41 10.30 -26.63
C ALA A 89 -17.16 9.48 -25.37
N SER A 90 -15.90 9.50 -24.95
CA SER A 90 -15.34 8.82 -23.79
C SER A 90 -16.11 9.14 -22.51
N ALA A 91 -16.95 8.20 -22.10
CA ALA A 91 -17.52 8.13 -20.75
C ALA A 91 -16.47 7.76 -19.67
N SER A 92 -15.17 7.82 -19.97
CA SER A 92 -14.07 7.78 -19.00
C SER A 92 -13.68 9.17 -18.46
N SER A 93 -14.14 10.25 -19.09
CA SER A 93 -13.74 11.62 -18.74
C SER A 93 -14.22 12.11 -17.35
N ALA A 94 -15.28 11.53 -16.79
CA ALA A 94 -15.84 12.01 -15.53
C ALA A 94 -15.08 11.53 -14.28
N ARG A 95 -14.41 10.36 -14.33
CA ARG A 95 -13.57 9.89 -13.21
C ARG A 95 -12.18 10.53 -13.21
N ASP A 96 -11.63 10.81 -14.39
CA ASP A 96 -10.31 11.44 -14.52
C ASP A 96 -10.36 12.96 -14.30
N ALA A 97 -11.45 13.64 -14.66
CA ALA A 97 -11.62 15.07 -14.36
C ALA A 97 -11.71 15.39 -12.85
N ALA A 98 -12.00 14.39 -12.01
CA ALA A 98 -12.14 14.58 -10.56
C ALA A 98 -10.79 14.61 -9.81
N MET A 99 -9.68 14.16 -10.42
CA MET A 99 -8.36 14.07 -9.80
C MET A 99 -7.36 15.02 -10.46
N VAL A 100 -7.75 16.27 -10.64
CA VAL A 100 -6.87 17.35 -11.13
C VAL A 100 -6.49 18.28 -9.98
N VAL A 101 -5.21 18.62 -9.88
CA VAL A 101 -4.68 19.68 -9.00
C VAL A 101 -4.22 20.83 -9.88
N TRP A 102 -4.67 22.05 -9.57
CA TRP A 102 -4.21 23.23 -10.28
C TRP A 102 -2.89 23.71 -9.71
N VAL A 103 -1.93 23.95 -10.60
CA VAL A 103 -0.56 24.31 -10.26
C VAL A 103 -0.28 25.73 -10.73
N ASN A 104 0.31 26.52 -9.84
CA ASN A 104 0.79 27.84 -10.21
C ASN A 104 2.01 27.74 -11.12
N ARG A 105 2.09 28.58 -12.16
CA ARG A 105 3.27 28.62 -13.05
C ARG A 105 4.56 28.95 -12.32
N CYS A 106 4.53 29.59 -11.14
CA CYS A 106 5.73 29.80 -10.33
C CYS A 106 6.40 28.49 -9.87
N GLN A 107 5.65 27.38 -9.87
CA GLN A 107 6.16 26.05 -9.52
C GLN A 107 6.72 25.29 -10.72
N THR A 108 6.80 25.92 -11.90
CA THR A 108 7.41 25.32 -13.08
C THR A 108 8.87 24.97 -12.79
N GLY A 109 9.22 23.70 -12.93
CA GLY A 109 10.58 23.18 -12.64
C GLY A 109 10.76 22.65 -11.22
N ASN A 110 9.77 22.74 -10.33
CA ASN A 110 9.84 22.11 -9.01
C ASN A 110 9.93 20.56 -9.15
N PRO A 111 10.93 19.90 -8.55
CA PRO A 111 11.06 18.43 -8.57
C PRO A 111 9.83 17.69 -8.06
N LEU A 112 9.03 18.32 -7.18
CA LEU A 112 7.77 17.78 -6.67
C LEU A 112 6.82 17.35 -7.80
N LEU A 113 6.77 18.12 -8.90
CA LEU A 113 5.89 17.84 -10.02
C LEU A 113 6.17 16.49 -10.70
N LYS A 114 7.44 16.04 -10.69
CA LYS A 114 7.86 14.74 -11.25
C LYS A 114 7.51 13.57 -10.34
N ALA A 115 7.36 13.83 -9.04
CA ALA A 115 7.06 12.82 -8.04
C ALA A 115 5.56 12.50 -7.94
N VAL A 116 4.68 13.44 -8.33
CA VAL A 116 3.23 13.23 -8.40
C VAL A 116 2.88 12.34 -9.60
N LYS A 117 2.15 11.25 -9.34
CA LYS A 117 1.78 10.27 -10.38
C LYS A 117 0.29 9.92 -10.39
N ASN A 118 -0.37 9.96 -9.24
CA ASN A 118 -1.75 9.51 -9.09
C ASN A 118 -2.78 10.61 -9.35
N VAL A 119 -2.33 11.84 -9.64
CA VAL A 119 -3.16 13.03 -9.85
C VAL A 119 -2.64 13.79 -11.06
N SER A 120 -3.55 14.26 -11.92
CA SER A 120 -3.20 15.10 -13.06
C SER A 120 -2.91 16.53 -12.60
N LEU A 121 -1.86 17.13 -13.15
CA LEU A 121 -1.44 18.50 -12.83
C LEU A 121 -1.78 19.43 -14.00
N GLU A 122 -2.57 20.46 -13.74
CA GLU A 122 -2.95 21.47 -14.74
C GLU A 122 -2.42 22.84 -14.32
N PHE A 123 -1.62 23.47 -15.17
CA PHE A 123 -1.10 24.81 -14.88
C PHE A 123 -2.16 25.88 -15.14
N ARG A 124 -2.34 26.78 -14.18
CA ARG A 124 -3.24 27.93 -14.32
C ARG A 124 -2.57 29.24 -13.95
N ASP A 125 -2.95 30.28 -14.68
CA ASP A 125 -2.54 31.65 -14.42
C ASP A 125 -3.46 32.31 -13.39
N GLY A 126 -2.96 33.33 -12.70
CA GLY A 126 -3.72 34.07 -11.69
C GLY A 126 -3.91 33.35 -10.37
N LEU A 127 -3.31 32.16 -10.17
CA LEU A 127 -3.29 31.51 -8.87
C LEU A 127 -2.33 32.26 -7.92
N VAL A 128 -2.80 32.56 -6.72
CA VAL A 128 -1.93 33.03 -5.63
C VAL A 128 -1.22 31.86 -4.92
N PRO A 129 -1.88 30.80 -4.44
CA PRO A 129 -1.18 29.66 -3.84
C PRO A 129 -0.34 28.88 -4.86
N ASP A 130 0.52 27.97 -4.38
CA ASP A 130 1.39 27.16 -5.25
C ASP A 130 0.63 26.00 -5.88
N TYR A 131 -0.25 25.37 -5.09
CA TYR A 131 -1.13 24.30 -5.54
C TYR A 131 -2.55 24.53 -5.00
N VAL A 132 -3.55 24.29 -5.82
CA VAL A 132 -4.97 24.30 -5.43
C VAL A 132 -5.50 22.90 -5.64
N VAL A 133 -5.78 22.21 -4.54
CA VAL A 133 -6.30 20.84 -4.56
C VAL A 133 -7.78 20.85 -4.91
N ASN A 134 -8.51 21.80 -4.34
CA ASN A 134 -9.89 22.10 -4.70
C ASN A 134 -10.25 23.55 -4.39
N ALA A 135 -11.50 23.94 -4.69
CA ALA A 135 -12.00 25.28 -4.44
C ALA A 135 -11.93 25.74 -2.96
N SER A 136 -11.71 24.80 -2.01
CA SER A 136 -11.67 25.07 -0.57
C SER A 136 -10.34 24.71 0.10
N CYS A 137 -9.34 24.24 -0.65
CA CYS A 137 -8.08 23.72 -0.14
C CYS A 137 -6.91 24.21 -0.99
N CYS A 138 -6.08 25.05 -0.39
CA CYS A 138 -4.87 25.57 -0.99
C CYS A 138 -3.62 25.05 -0.26
N VAL A 139 -2.55 24.85 -1.02
CA VAL A 139 -1.26 24.41 -0.52
C VAL A 139 -0.18 25.41 -0.96
N LEU A 140 0.62 25.85 0.00
CA LEU A 140 1.89 26.55 -0.23
C LEU A 140 3.03 25.55 -0.09
N PHE A 141 4.02 25.64 -0.96
CA PHE A 141 5.20 24.80 -0.91
C PHE A 141 6.41 25.60 -0.46
N LEU A 142 7.19 25.02 0.45
CA LEU A 142 8.41 25.60 1.00
C LEU A 142 9.44 24.50 1.24
N SER A 143 10.72 24.78 1.05
CA SER A 143 11.79 23.96 1.61
C SER A 143 12.46 24.68 2.77
N VAL A 144 12.96 23.93 3.76
CA VAL A 144 13.67 24.50 4.91
C VAL A 144 14.90 25.27 4.46
N ARG A 145 15.68 24.73 3.50
CA ARG A 145 16.82 25.43 2.89
C ARG A 145 16.41 26.77 2.28
N TYR A 146 15.27 26.83 1.60
CA TYR A 146 14.79 28.07 1.00
C TYR A 146 14.33 29.07 2.06
N HIS A 147 13.70 28.62 3.14
CA HIS A 147 13.32 29.48 4.26
C HIS A 147 14.54 30.10 4.95
N LEU A 148 15.60 29.33 5.15
CA LEU A 148 16.87 29.83 5.71
C LEU A 148 17.49 30.93 4.84
N LEU A 149 17.34 30.85 3.52
CA LEU A 149 17.82 31.88 2.60
C LEU A 149 16.88 33.10 2.53
N HIS A 150 15.56 32.88 2.66
CA HIS A 150 14.53 33.89 2.51
C HIS A 150 13.47 33.79 3.62
N GLY A 151 13.83 34.23 4.84
CA GLY A 151 12.97 34.10 6.02
C GLY A 151 11.58 34.74 5.89
N ARG A 152 11.48 35.88 5.21
CA ARG A 152 10.21 36.60 5.01
C ARG A 152 9.32 36.07 3.89
N TYR A 153 9.84 35.19 3.04
CA TYR A 153 9.11 34.70 1.87
C TYR A 153 7.78 34.05 2.25
N LEU A 154 7.79 33.17 3.26
CA LEU A 154 6.58 32.44 3.66
C LEU A 154 5.50 33.39 4.20
N GLU A 155 5.89 34.34 5.04
CA GLU A 155 4.98 35.34 5.62
C GLU A 155 4.32 36.20 4.51
N GLU A 156 5.12 36.67 3.55
CA GLU A 156 4.61 37.45 2.41
C GLU A 156 3.69 36.62 1.49
N ARG A 157 3.97 35.31 1.34
CA ARG A 157 3.10 34.39 0.57
C ARG A 157 1.77 34.17 1.29
N MET A 158 1.80 33.92 2.60
CA MET A 158 0.60 33.75 3.43
C MET A 158 -0.26 35.02 3.42
N GLU A 159 0.37 36.20 3.53
CA GLU A 159 -0.34 37.47 3.49
C GLU A 159 -1.02 37.72 2.14
N ARG A 160 -0.36 37.34 1.03
CA ARG A 160 -0.98 37.42 -0.30
C ARG A 160 -2.18 36.50 -0.43
N VAL A 161 -2.09 35.25 0.05
CA VAL A 161 -3.23 34.33 0.08
C VAL A 161 -4.36 34.91 0.93
N ARG A 162 -4.05 35.53 2.07
CA ARG A 162 -5.05 36.16 2.94
C ARG A 162 -5.73 37.37 2.31
N LYS A 163 -5.00 38.18 1.54
CA LYS A 163 -5.51 39.39 0.87
C LYS A 163 -6.40 39.06 -0.33
N ASP A 164 -5.95 38.14 -1.16
CA ASP A 164 -6.68 37.72 -2.36
C ASP A 164 -7.92 36.88 -1.98
N ASP A 165 -7.79 36.10 -0.91
CA ASP A 165 -8.82 35.20 -0.45
C ASP A 165 -9.06 35.25 1.07
N ALA A 166 -9.87 36.23 1.48
CA ALA A 166 -10.19 36.47 2.88
C ALA A 166 -11.00 35.33 3.55
N ALA A 167 -11.64 34.42 2.80
CA ALA A 167 -12.50 33.37 3.39
C ALA A 167 -12.82 32.12 2.53
N GLN A 168 -12.33 31.97 1.30
CA GLN A 168 -12.79 30.92 0.36
C GLN A 168 -12.09 29.58 0.60
N TYR A 169 -10.80 29.56 0.97
CA TYR A 169 -10.13 28.32 1.38
C TYR A 169 -10.39 27.96 2.85
N LYS A 170 -11.23 26.94 3.06
CA LYS A 170 -11.48 26.31 4.36
C LYS A 170 -10.24 25.61 4.92
N SER A 171 -9.44 24.98 4.05
CA SER A 171 -8.23 24.25 4.41
C SER A 171 -7.02 24.95 3.79
N LYS A 172 -6.11 25.41 4.64
CA LYS A 172 -4.89 26.09 4.21
C LYS A 172 -3.70 25.29 4.71
N VAL A 173 -2.85 24.83 3.80
CA VAL A 173 -1.76 23.91 4.12
C VAL A 173 -0.43 24.49 3.68
N VAL A 174 0.60 24.37 4.52
CA VAL A 174 2.00 24.57 4.13
C VAL A 174 2.64 23.20 4.04
N LEU A 175 3.00 22.79 2.83
CA LEU A 175 3.80 21.59 2.58
C LEU A 175 5.28 21.98 2.63
N CYS A 176 5.94 21.62 3.73
CA CYS A 176 7.34 21.95 3.98
C CYS A 176 8.23 20.72 3.73
N LEU A 177 9.21 20.86 2.83
CA LEU A 177 10.26 19.87 2.60
C LEU A 177 11.44 20.13 3.55
N VAL A 178 11.75 19.16 4.40
CA VAL A 178 12.89 19.16 5.31
C VAL A 178 14.12 18.62 4.56
N ASP A 179 14.89 19.53 3.97
CA ASP A 179 16.06 19.23 3.12
C ASP A 179 17.41 19.59 3.77
N VAL A 180 17.42 19.92 5.06
CA VAL A 180 18.59 20.31 5.87
C VAL A 180 18.57 19.56 7.20
N GLU A 181 19.74 19.16 7.71
CA GLU A 181 19.90 18.47 9.00
C GLU A 181 19.61 19.38 10.19
N ASP A 182 20.19 20.59 10.21
CA ASP A 182 19.88 21.62 11.22
C ASP A 182 18.59 22.38 10.85
N ASN A 183 17.46 21.79 11.20
CA ASN A 183 16.12 22.29 10.85
C ASN A 183 15.29 22.76 12.04
N GLU A 184 15.72 22.53 13.29
CA GLU A 184 14.89 22.77 14.47
C GLU A 184 14.50 24.25 14.64
N ALA A 185 15.44 25.17 14.45
CA ALA A 185 15.19 26.60 14.56
C ALA A 185 14.24 27.09 13.46
N ALA A 186 14.51 26.70 12.22
CA ALA A 186 13.69 27.03 11.06
C ALA A 186 12.27 26.47 11.19
N LEU A 187 12.12 25.20 11.58
CA LEU A 187 10.81 24.59 11.76
C LEU A 187 10.01 25.22 12.91
N ARG A 188 10.67 25.64 13.99
CA ARG A 188 10.03 26.38 15.08
C ARG A 188 9.45 27.71 14.58
N GLU A 189 10.20 28.44 13.75
CA GLU A 189 9.74 29.69 13.14
C GLU A 189 8.61 29.45 12.13
N ILE A 190 8.78 28.51 11.20
CA ILE A 190 7.75 28.14 10.20
C ILE A 190 6.46 27.71 10.89
N ASN A 191 6.54 26.88 11.94
CA ASN A 191 5.37 26.43 12.69
C ASN A 191 4.66 27.59 13.40
N ARG A 192 5.43 28.52 13.99
CA ARG A 192 4.87 29.74 14.58
C ARG A 192 4.13 30.59 13.55
N LEU A 193 4.72 30.79 12.37
CA LEU A 193 4.09 31.54 11.26
C LEU A 193 2.83 30.86 10.74
N ALA A 194 2.88 29.55 10.53
CA ALA A 194 1.74 28.76 10.08
C ALA A 194 0.58 28.83 11.09
N LEU A 195 0.87 28.66 12.39
CA LEU A 195 -0.13 28.73 13.45
C LEU A 195 -0.80 30.12 13.53
N LEU A 196 -0.02 31.20 13.50
CA LEU A 196 -0.54 32.58 13.55
C LEU A 196 -1.38 32.93 12.32
N SER A 197 -1.05 32.36 11.16
CA SER A 197 -1.74 32.60 9.90
C SER A 197 -2.89 31.61 9.62
N GLN A 198 -3.18 30.71 10.56
CA GLN A 198 -4.21 29.65 10.43
C GLN A 198 -3.95 28.68 9.26
N PHE A 199 -2.67 28.35 9.01
CA PHE A 199 -2.26 27.29 8.12
C PHE A 199 -1.87 26.04 8.90
N THR A 200 -2.19 24.88 8.35
CA THR A 200 -1.71 23.59 8.84
C THR A 200 -0.36 23.28 8.21
N LEU A 201 0.66 23.01 9.03
CA LEU A 201 1.98 22.61 8.57
C LEU A 201 2.04 21.09 8.35
N LEU A 202 2.43 20.66 7.15
CA LEU A 202 2.77 19.28 6.81
C LEU A 202 4.25 19.20 6.47
N LEU A 203 5.00 18.40 7.23
CA LEU A 203 6.41 18.15 6.99
C LEU A 203 6.59 16.95 6.08
N SER A 204 7.56 17.01 5.18
CA SER A 204 8.00 15.89 4.34
C SER A 204 9.52 15.82 4.31
N TRP A 205 10.07 14.61 4.30
CA TRP A 205 11.52 14.34 4.25
C TRP A 205 11.97 13.87 2.85
N SER A 206 11.05 13.74 1.91
CA SER A 206 11.35 13.41 0.52
C SER A 206 10.33 13.99 -0.45
N TRP A 207 10.74 14.15 -1.70
CA TRP A 207 9.85 14.56 -2.80
C TRP A 207 8.69 13.58 -3.02
N LEU A 208 8.94 12.28 -2.84
CA LEU A 208 7.93 11.24 -2.99
C LEU A 208 6.86 11.36 -1.91
N GLU A 209 7.27 11.57 -0.67
CA GLU A 209 6.37 11.77 0.48
C GLU A 209 5.54 13.04 0.29
N ALA A 210 6.19 14.16 -0.09
CA ALA A 210 5.50 15.41 -0.40
C ALA A 210 4.42 15.22 -1.49
N ALA A 211 4.74 14.47 -2.55
CA ALA A 211 3.79 14.13 -3.60
C ALA A 211 2.64 13.27 -3.06
N ARG A 212 2.92 12.25 -2.23
CA ARG A 212 1.88 11.42 -1.61
C ARG A 212 0.93 12.22 -0.74
N TYR A 213 1.42 13.23 -0.02
CA TYR A 213 0.56 14.12 0.76
C TYR A 213 -0.36 14.94 -0.15
N LEU A 214 0.16 15.52 -1.24
CA LEU A 214 -0.67 16.26 -2.19
C LEU A 214 -1.74 15.36 -2.84
N GLU A 215 -1.36 14.14 -3.24
CA GLU A 215 -2.28 13.13 -3.78
C GLU A 215 -3.36 12.73 -2.76
N THR A 216 -2.97 12.56 -1.50
CA THR A 216 -3.88 12.19 -0.41
C THR A 216 -4.87 13.31 -0.12
N LEU A 217 -4.40 14.56 -0.07
CA LEU A 217 -5.28 15.73 0.08
C LEU A 217 -6.34 15.76 -1.02
N LYS A 218 -5.97 15.41 -2.26
CA LYS A 218 -6.91 15.34 -3.37
C LYS A 218 -7.88 14.15 -3.23
N ALA A 219 -7.36 12.96 -2.94
CA ALA A 219 -8.17 11.74 -2.82
C ALA A 219 -9.18 11.78 -1.65
N TYR A 220 -8.93 12.60 -0.63
CA TYR A 220 -9.78 12.74 0.55
C TYR A 220 -10.72 13.95 0.51
N GLU A 221 -10.74 14.71 -0.59
CA GLU A 221 -11.60 15.88 -0.75
C GLU A 221 -13.08 15.60 -0.45
N ASN A 222 -13.63 14.51 -1.00
CA ASN A 222 -15.05 14.17 -0.91
C ASN A 222 -15.34 13.03 0.09
N LYS A 223 -14.33 12.62 0.89
CA LYS A 223 -14.51 11.51 1.83
C LYS A 223 -15.19 12.00 3.11
N ALA A 224 -16.28 11.35 3.48
CA ALA A 224 -17.03 11.68 4.68
C ALA A 224 -16.23 11.37 5.96
N ALA A 225 -16.49 12.15 7.02
CA ALA A 225 -15.89 11.96 8.35
C ALA A 225 -16.23 10.60 9.00
N THR A 226 -17.17 9.84 8.41
CA THR A 226 -17.50 8.47 8.83
C THR A 226 -16.31 7.51 8.76
N LEU A 227 -15.30 7.79 7.92
CA LEU A 227 -14.04 7.02 7.93
C LEU A 227 -13.26 7.15 9.24
N ILE A 228 -13.41 8.25 9.98
CA ILE A 228 -12.71 8.49 11.25
C ILE A 228 -13.45 7.83 12.42
N LYS A 229 -14.75 7.55 12.26
CA LYS A 229 -15.55 6.94 13.32
C LYS A 229 -15.05 5.52 13.57
N GLU A 230 -14.86 5.19 14.85
CA GLU A 230 -14.58 3.84 15.29
C GLU A 230 -15.65 2.89 14.75
N LYS A 231 -15.19 1.84 14.05
CA LYS A 231 -16.05 0.76 13.62
C LYS A 231 -16.19 -0.19 14.80
N VAL A 232 -17.24 -0.01 15.59
CA VAL A 232 -17.59 -0.98 16.61
C VAL A 232 -18.03 -2.25 15.89
N ASP A 233 -17.35 -3.36 16.15
CA ASP A 233 -17.74 -4.66 15.63
C ASP A 233 -19.15 -4.99 16.16
N ALA A 234 -20.07 -5.35 15.26
CA ALA A 234 -21.44 -5.71 15.62
C ALA A 234 -21.53 -7.11 16.27
N ASP A 235 -20.43 -7.86 16.27
CA ASP A 235 -20.36 -9.19 16.86
C ASP A 235 -20.34 -9.10 18.39
N PHE A 236 -21.22 -9.88 19.03
CA PHE A 236 -21.38 -9.90 20.48
C PHE A 236 -20.08 -10.28 21.19
N VAL A 237 -19.36 -11.27 20.66
CA VAL A 237 -18.10 -11.73 21.26
C VAL A 237 -17.02 -10.66 21.16
N ALA A 238 -16.98 -9.90 20.06
CA ALA A 238 -16.06 -8.77 19.92
C ALA A 238 -16.36 -7.66 20.93
N GLN A 239 -17.64 -7.30 21.10
CA GLN A 239 -18.07 -6.31 22.11
C GLN A 239 -17.80 -6.77 23.54
N ALA A 240 -18.06 -8.03 23.86
CA ALA A 240 -17.78 -8.58 25.17
C ALA A 240 -16.28 -8.64 25.47
N ASN A 241 -15.44 -8.92 24.47
CA ASN A 241 -13.99 -8.80 24.58
C ASN A 241 -13.59 -7.37 24.88
N ASP A 242 -14.12 -6.39 24.14
CA ASP A 242 -13.79 -4.98 24.35
C ASP A 242 -14.15 -4.54 25.78
N VAL A 243 -15.36 -4.85 26.25
CA VAL A 243 -15.83 -4.51 27.61
C VAL A 243 -14.99 -5.21 28.70
N LEU A 244 -14.84 -6.53 28.64
CA LEU A 244 -14.22 -7.28 29.74
C LEU A 244 -12.69 -7.17 29.76
N THR A 245 -12.04 -6.90 28.62
CA THR A 245 -10.58 -6.68 28.57
C THR A 245 -10.14 -5.28 29.00
N THR A 246 -11.09 -4.35 29.25
CA THR A 246 -10.78 -3.10 29.95
C THR A 246 -10.19 -3.33 31.35
N VAL A 247 -10.57 -4.44 31.99
CA VAL A 247 -9.98 -4.88 33.26
C VAL A 247 -8.59 -5.45 32.96
N ARG A 248 -7.54 -4.75 33.42
CA ARG A 248 -6.13 -5.04 33.08
C ARG A 248 -5.69 -6.51 33.25
N SER A 249 -6.32 -7.29 34.14
CA SER A 249 -6.00 -8.70 34.36
C SER A 249 -6.69 -9.71 33.44
N VAL A 250 -7.67 -9.26 32.65
CA VAL A 250 -8.56 -10.12 31.87
C VAL A 250 -8.11 -10.15 30.43
N ASN A 251 -7.84 -11.35 29.92
CA ASN A 251 -7.45 -11.58 28.53
C ASN A 251 -8.65 -12.06 27.70
N LYS A 252 -8.53 -12.00 26.36
CA LYS A 252 -9.56 -12.52 25.44
C LYS A 252 -9.92 -13.98 25.70
N THR A 253 -8.95 -14.81 26.08
CA THR A 253 -9.20 -16.22 26.44
C THR A 253 -10.08 -16.34 27.69
N ASP A 254 -9.88 -15.46 28.67
CA ASP A 254 -10.70 -15.46 29.89
C ASP A 254 -12.13 -15.04 29.57
N VAL A 255 -12.33 -14.08 28.66
CA VAL A 255 -13.65 -13.65 28.20
C VAL A 255 -14.41 -14.80 27.54
N VAL A 256 -13.75 -15.58 26.68
CA VAL A 256 -14.37 -16.76 26.06
C VAL A 256 -14.79 -17.77 27.13
N THR A 257 -13.93 -18.04 28.13
CA THR A 257 -14.29 -18.92 29.25
C THR A 257 -15.47 -18.38 30.05
N LEU A 258 -15.44 -17.11 30.44
CA LEU A 258 -16.49 -16.47 31.24
C LEU A 258 -17.84 -16.48 30.49
N LEU A 259 -17.85 -16.15 29.20
CA LEU A 259 -19.07 -16.20 28.38
C LEU A 259 -19.57 -17.64 28.19
N SER A 260 -18.67 -18.61 28.08
CA SER A 260 -19.05 -20.03 27.97
C SER A 260 -19.67 -20.57 29.26
N THR A 261 -19.21 -20.08 30.43
CA THR A 261 -19.71 -20.52 31.74
C THR A 261 -21.00 -19.79 32.14
N PHE A 262 -21.08 -18.47 31.95
CA PHE A 262 -22.20 -17.65 32.44
C PHE A 262 -23.22 -17.26 31.35
N GLY A 263 -22.92 -17.52 30.07
CA GLY A 263 -23.80 -17.32 28.92
C GLY A 263 -24.06 -15.87 28.51
N SER A 264 -23.93 -14.90 29.43
CA SER A 264 -24.17 -13.47 29.17
C SER A 264 -23.24 -12.59 29.99
N VAL A 265 -22.99 -11.37 29.51
CA VAL A 265 -22.19 -10.36 30.25
C VAL A 265 -22.87 -10.00 31.58
N GLN A 266 -24.21 -9.94 31.61
CA GLN A 266 -24.97 -9.75 32.84
C GLN A 266 -24.65 -10.87 33.85
N GLY A 267 -24.65 -12.14 33.39
CA GLY A 267 -24.31 -13.28 34.22
C GLY A 267 -22.91 -13.17 34.83
N VAL A 268 -21.93 -12.67 34.06
CA VAL A 268 -20.56 -12.42 34.54
C VAL A 268 -20.53 -11.34 35.62
N PHE A 269 -21.31 -10.26 35.47
CA PHE A 269 -21.35 -9.16 36.46
C PHE A 269 -22.10 -9.53 37.75
N SER A 270 -23.11 -10.40 37.66
CA SER A 270 -23.85 -10.88 38.84
C SER A 270 -23.20 -12.06 39.56
N ALA A 271 -22.16 -12.67 38.97
CA ALA A 271 -21.53 -13.86 39.52
C ALA A 271 -20.81 -13.57 40.84
N SER A 272 -20.93 -14.50 41.78
CA SER A 272 -20.21 -14.45 43.05
C SER A 272 -18.72 -14.77 42.88
N LEU A 273 -17.92 -14.39 43.89
CA LEU A 273 -16.48 -14.70 43.90
C LEU A 273 -16.21 -16.21 43.79
N GLU A 274 -17.07 -17.03 44.39
CA GLU A 274 -16.97 -18.49 44.36
C GLU A 274 -17.23 -19.05 42.95
N GLU A 275 -18.28 -18.57 42.28
CA GLU A 275 -18.62 -19.00 40.91
C GLU A 275 -17.55 -18.59 39.90
N LEU A 276 -17.02 -17.37 40.01
CA LEU A 276 -15.92 -16.90 39.15
C LEU A 276 -14.64 -17.71 39.37
N SER A 277 -14.42 -18.24 40.57
CA SER A 277 -13.26 -19.08 40.89
C SER A 277 -13.32 -20.50 40.30
N LEU A 278 -14.52 -20.96 39.92
CA LEU A 278 -14.73 -22.26 39.26
C LEU A 278 -14.40 -22.21 37.76
N CYS A 279 -14.19 -21.02 37.19
CA CYS A 279 -13.89 -20.86 35.77
C CYS A 279 -12.46 -21.32 35.44
N PRO A 280 -12.28 -22.24 34.46
CA PRO A 280 -10.97 -22.77 34.12
C PRO A 280 -10.04 -21.67 33.56
N GLY A 281 -8.85 -21.52 34.14
CA GLY A 281 -7.85 -20.54 33.70
C GLY A 281 -8.04 -19.12 34.27
N VAL A 282 -9.14 -18.86 34.99
CA VAL A 282 -9.37 -17.59 35.69
C VAL A 282 -8.83 -17.70 37.12
N GLY A 283 -7.56 -17.34 37.30
CA GLY A 283 -6.90 -17.41 38.61
C GLY A 283 -7.45 -16.41 39.64
N ALA A 284 -7.22 -16.69 40.93
CA ALA A 284 -7.74 -15.88 42.06
C ALA A 284 -7.43 -14.38 41.96
N LYS A 285 -6.30 -13.99 41.37
CA LYS A 285 -5.96 -12.58 41.12
C LYS A 285 -6.92 -11.91 40.14
N LYS A 286 -7.27 -12.61 39.05
CA LYS A 286 -8.22 -12.11 38.03
C LYS A 286 -9.62 -12.02 38.63
N VAL A 287 -10.04 -13.05 39.38
CA VAL A 287 -11.35 -13.07 40.06
C VAL A 287 -11.49 -11.90 41.04
N ARG A 288 -10.49 -11.67 41.90
CA ARG A 288 -10.52 -10.54 42.83
C ARG A 288 -10.64 -9.20 42.11
N GLN A 289 -9.85 -8.98 41.06
CA GLN A 289 -9.91 -7.72 40.30
C GLN A 289 -11.23 -7.55 39.55
N LEU A 290 -11.82 -8.62 39.01
CA LEU A 290 -13.15 -8.59 38.40
C LEU A 290 -14.22 -8.17 39.42
N VAL A 291 -14.27 -8.85 40.58
CA VAL A 291 -15.26 -8.56 41.63
C VAL A 291 -15.08 -7.16 42.19
N GLU A 292 -13.84 -6.73 42.43
CA GLU A 292 -13.52 -5.37 42.88
C GLU A 292 -13.99 -4.35 41.84
N THR A 293 -13.64 -4.53 40.56
CA THR A 293 -14.04 -3.61 39.49
C THR A 293 -15.56 -3.53 39.32
N PHE A 294 -16.30 -4.63 39.51
CA PHE A 294 -17.75 -4.65 39.36
C PHE A 294 -18.50 -4.02 40.53
N ASN A 295 -17.92 -4.03 41.72
CA ASN A 295 -18.59 -3.61 42.96
C ASN A 295 -17.99 -2.34 43.59
N GLU A 296 -16.88 -1.82 43.06
CA GLU A 296 -16.26 -0.59 43.57
C GLU A 296 -17.22 0.60 43.35
N PRO A 297 -17.53 1.37 44.40
CA PRO A 297 -18.38 2.54 44.25
C PRO A 297 -17.64 3.64 43.48
N PHE A 298 -18.33 4.29 42.54
CA PHE A 298 -17.75 5.38 41.74
C PHE A 298 -17.33 6.61 42.56
N THR A 299 -17.83 6.73 43.80
CA THR A 299 -17.47 7.79 44.75
C THR A 299 -16.77 7.17 45.95
N LYS A 300 -15.73 7.85 46.45
CA LYS A 300 -15.12 7.47 47.73
C LYS A 300 -16.19 7.50 48.81
N ALA A 301 -16.31 6.41 49.57
CA ALA A 301 -17.13 6.39 50.77
C ALA A 301 -16.65 7.53 51.69
N SER A 302 -17.56 8.47 51.98
CA SER A 302 -17.30 9.60 52.88
C SER A 302 -17.12 9.13 54.31
#